data_AF-A0A9X0R7S1-F1
#
_entry.id   AF-A0A9X0R7S1-F1
#
_cell.length_a   1.000
_cell.length_b   1.000
_cell.length_c   1.000
_cell.angle_alpha   90.00
_cell.angle_beta   90.00
_cell.angle_gamma   90.00
#
_symmetry.space_group_name_H-M   'P 1'
#
loop_
_entity.id
_entity.type
_entity.pdbx_description
1 polymer ?
#
loop_
_entity_poly.entity_id
_entity_poly.type
_entity_poly.pdbx_seq_one_letter_code
_entity_poly.pdbx_strand_id
1 'polypeptide(L)'
;MTLDISKYPTLALANTPDELRSMPKEMLPKLCDELRTYLLNSVSRSSGHLASGLGTVELTVALHYVYQTPFDKLLWDVGHQAYPHKILTGRRDQISTIRQKDGLHPFPWREESEYDTLSVGHSSTSISAALGVAICAAKEAKGRKVVSVIGDGAITAGMAFEAMNHAGDVDSDMLVILNDNEMSISENVGALNNHLAQLLSGSLYTSIREGGKKVLSGIPPIKELVRRTEEHLKGMVVPGTLFEEFGFNYIGPIDGHDVLELIKTIKNMRELKGPQFLHVMTKKGKGYAPAEKDPIGYHAVPKFDLTHTSLPKSTDSKPTYSKIFGDFLCDMAAQDPKLMAITPAMREGSGMVRFSKEYPSQYFDVAIAEQHAVTLATGMAISGYHPIVAIYSTFLQRGYDQLIHDVAIMNLPVMFAIDRAGLVGADGQTHQGAFDLSFLRCIPNLLIMAPADENECRQMLYTGHQHQGPSAVRYPRGTGMGVKIETDFTPLTIGKGRLIRQGEKVAILSFGTLLPNALQAAEALNATVADMRFVKPLDEALITELANSHDVLVTLEENVIAGGAGAAVVEYLMAQKLLKPTLNLGLPDQFIAQGTQEEMHAELGLDGAGIEAAIRDYLAK
;
A
#
# COMPACT_ATOMS: atom_id res chain seq x y z
N MET A 1 3.80 -5.82 26.18
CA MET A 1 2.88 -5.76 27.34
C MET A 1 2.62 -7.21 27.74
N THR A 2 2.82 -7.59 29.00
CA THR A 2 2.51 -8.97 29.44
C THR A 2 1.00 -9.18 29.48
N LEU A 3 0.52 -10.32 28.95
CA LEU A 3 -0.90 -10.68 28.98
C LEU A 3 -1.46 -10.68 30.41
N ASP A 4 -2.59 -10.00 30.61
CA ASP A 4 -3.37 -10.11 31.85
C ASP A 4 -4.27 -11.36 31.79
N ILE A 5 -3.82 -12.44 32.43
CA ILE A 5 -4.54 -13.74 32.44
C ILE A 5 -5.94 -13.61 33.05
N SER A 6 -6.14 -12.69 33.99
CA SER A 6 -7.46 -12.49 34.61
C SER A 6 -8.48 -11.93 33.61
N LYS A 7 -8.00 -11.14 32.64
CA LYS A 7 -8.82 -10.51 31.60
C LYS A 7 -8.94 -11.38 30.35
N TYR A 8 -7.92 -12.20 30.07
CA TYR A 8 -7.83 -13.02 28.86
C TYR A 8 -7.51 -14.50 29.17
N PRO A 9 -8.33 -15.19 29.98
CA PRO A 9 -8.03 -16.54 30.44
C PRO A 9 -8.01 -17.57 29.30
N THR A 10 -8.80 -17.36 28.24
CA THR A 10 -8.88 -18.26 27.10
C THR A 10 -7.72 -18.03 26.13
N LEU A 11 -7.41 -16.76 25.83
CA LEU A 11 -6.27 -16.40 24.99
C LEU A 11 -4.93 -16.77 25.64
N ALA A 12 -4.86 -16.81 26.97
CA ALA A 12 -3.68 -17.28 27.70
C ALA A 12 -3.29 -18.71 27.30
N LEU A 13 -4.28 -19.56 26.94
CA LEU A 13 -4.11 -20.96 26.56
C LEU A 13 -3.81 -21.16 25.08
N ALA A 14 -3.75 -20.11 24.25
CA ALA A 14 -3.58 -20.20 22.81
C ALA A 14 -2.42 -19.30 22.32
N ASN A 15 -1.21 -19.52 22.86
CA ASN A 15 -0.04 -18.73 22.46
C ASN A 15 0.56 -19.22 21.13
N THR A 16 0.39 -20.51 20.82
CA THR A 16 0.84 -21.15 19.59
C THR A 16 -0.30 -21.88 18.87
N PRO A 17 -0.17 -22.18 17.57
CA PRO A 17 -1.18 -22.95 16.85
C PRO A 17 -1.39 -24.37 17.39
N ASP A 18 -0.35 -25.01 17.98
CA ASP A 18 -0.50 -26.33 18.60
C ASP A 18 -1.39 -26.29 19.85
N GLU A 19 -1.17 -25.28 20.71
CA GLU A 19 -2.01 -25.06 21.88
C GLU A 19 -3.45 -24.71 21.47
N LEU A 20 -3.63 -23.84 20.46
CA LEU A 20 -4.93 -23.53 19.88
C LEU A 20 -5.67 -24.80 19.42
N ARG A 21 -4.99 -25.71 18.72
CA ARG A 21 -5.58 -26.97 18.24
C ARG A 21 -5.95 -27.94 19.35
N SER A 22 -5.32 -27.82 20.53
CA SER A 22 -5.66 -28.64 21.70
C SER A 22 -6.96 -28.20 22.39
N MET A 23 -7.46 -27.00 22.07
CA MET A 23 -8.67 -26.46 22.68
C MET A 23 -9.94 -27.14 22.15
N PRO A 24 -10.96 -27.34 23.02
CA PRO A 24 -12.29 -27.73 22.58
C PRO A 24 -12.89 -26.68 21.64
N LYS A 25 -13.60 -27.13 20.59
CA LYS A 25 -14.19 -26.23 19.58
C LYS A 25 -15.16 -25.22 20.20
N GLU A 26 -15.84 -25.63 21.25
CA GLU A 26 -16.84 -24.84 21.98
C GLU A 26 -16.22 -23.61 22.67
N MET A 27 -14.90 -23.61 22.90
CA MET A 27 -14.17 -22.48 23.47
C MET A 27 -13.74 -21.44 22.43
N LEU A 28 -13.77 -21.77 21.14
CA LEU A 28 -13.23 -20.91 20.09
C LEU A 28 -14.01 -19.59 19.92
N PRO A 29 -15.36 -19.54 20.03
CA PRO A 29 -16.07 -18.27 20.04
C PRO A 29 -15.57 -17.33 21.16
N LYS A 30 -15.34 -17.88 22.36
CA LYS A 30 -14.83 -17.11 23.50
C LYS A 30 -13.38 -16.64 23.27
N LEU A 31 -12.55 -17.46 22.64
CA LEU A 31 -11.20 -17.07 22.23
C LEU A 31 -11.25 -15.88 21.26
N CYS A 32 -12.14 -15.89 20.27
CA CYS A 32 -12.31 -14.79 19.32
C CYS A 32 -12.66 -13.47 20.02
N ASP A 33 -13.58 -13.50 20.99
CA ASP A 33 -13.94 -12.30 21.78
C ASP A 33 -12.74 -11.73 22.55
N GLU A 34 -11.96 -12.61 23.20
CA GLU A 34 -10.77 -12.22 23.96
C GLU A 34 -9.66 -11.71 23.05
N LEU A 35 -9.41 -12.36 21.92
CA LEU A 35 -8.42 -11.97 20.91
C LEU A 35 -8.75 -10.59 20.32
N ARG A 36 -10.01 -10.37 19.95
CA ARG A 36 -10.50 -9.07 19.47
C ARG A 36 -10.28 -7.97 20.50
N THR A 37 -10.65 -8.23 21.75
CA THR A 37 -10.48 -7.26 22.84
C THR A 37 -9.00 -7.00 23.13
N TYR A 38 -8.16 -8.02 23.09
CA TYR A 38 -6.71 -7.88 23.29
C TYR A 38 -6.07 -7.05 22.17
N LEU A 39 -6.46 -7.31 20.92
CA LEU A 39 -6.03 -6.55 19.75
C LEU A 39 -6.36 -5.06 19.89
N LEU A 40 -7.61 -4.74 20.23
CA LEU A 40 -8.06 -3.36 20.49
C LEU A 40 -7.20 -2.65 21.55
N ASN A 41 -6.96 -3.31 22.69
CA ASN A 41 -6.20 -2.73 23.80
C ASN A 41 -4.70 -2.56 23.49
N SER A 42 -4.16 -3.40 22.62
CA SER A 42 -2.74 -3.36 22.29
C SER A 42 -2.44 -2.32 21.21
N VAL A 43 -3.22 -2.33 20.12
CA VAL A 43 -3.02 -1.43 18.97
C VAL A 43 -3.36 0.02 19.32
N SER A 44 -4.30 0.26 20.24
CA SER A 44 -4.58 1.62 20.73
C SER A 44 -3.37 2.30 21.38
N ARG A 45 -2.39 1.51 21.85
CA ARG A 45 -1.15 2.01 22.45
C ARG A 45 0.04 2.03 21.49
N SER A 46 0.04 1.22 20.44
CA SER A 46 1.14 1.13 19.48
C SER A 46 0.93 1.94 18.20
N SER A 47 -0.32 2.29 17.85
CA SER A 47 -0.76 2.66 16.49
C SER A 47 -0.71 1.47 15.52
N GLY A 48 -1.44 1.51 14.40
CA GLY A 48 -1.42 0.40 13.42
C GLY A 48 -2.71 0.15 12.66
N HIS A 49 -2.71 -0.96 11.91
CA HIS A 49 -3.81 -1.41 11.08
C HIS A 49 -4.89 -2.11 11.92
N LEU A 50 -5.77 -1.32 12.55
CA LEU A 50 -6.73 -1.85 13.52
C LEU A 50 -7.95 -2.49 12.85
N ALA A 51 -8.64 -1.75 11.98
CA ALA A 51 -9.95 -2.18 11.48
C ALA A 51 -9.87 -3.48 10.64
N SER A 52 -8.81 -3.66 9.87
CA SER A 52 -8.53 -4.86 9.08
C SER A 52 -8.30 -6.09 9.96
N GLY A 53 -7.47 -5.97 11.00
CA GLY A 53 -7.20 -7.08 11.93
C GLY A 53 -8.42 -7.50 12.76
N LEU A 54 -9.34 -6.57 13.06
CA LEU A 54 -10.58 -6.90 13.76
C LEU A 54 -11.54 -7.75 12.92
N GLY A 55 -11.54 -7.54 11.60
CA GLY A 55 -12.39 -8.27 10.66
C GLY A 55 -11.98 -9.74 10.47
N THR A 56 -10.71 -10.08 10.71
CA THR A 56 -10.14 -11.40 10.40
C THR A 56 -9.90 -12.28 11.64
N VAL A 57 -10.40 -11.89 12.81
CA VAL A 57 -10.20 -12.63 14.08
C VAL A 57 -10.68 -14.08 13.95
N GLU A 58 -11.93 -14.29 13.57
CA GLU A 58 -12.52 -15.64 13.45
C GLU A 58 -11.86 -16.45 12.34
N LEU A 59 -11.61 -15.84 11.18
CA LEU A 59 -10.93 -16.48 10.06
C LEU A 59 -9.53 -16.96 10.45
N THR A 60 -8.78 -16.13 11.18
CA THR A 60 -7.43 -16.49 11.66
C THR A 60 -7.48 -17.67 12.63
N VAL A 61 -8.41 -17.65 13.59
CA VAL A 61 -8.60 -18.76 14.54
C VAL A 61 -8.94 -20.04 13.78
N ALA A 62 -9.90 -19.99 12.85
CA ALA A 62 -10.30 -21.14 12.05
C ALA A 62 -9.14 -21.71 11.23
N LEU A 63 -8.33 -20.87 10.60
CA LEU A 63 -7.18 -21.27 9.80
C LEU A 63 -6.12 -21.99 10.64
N HIS A 64 -5.68 -21.42 11.75
CA HIS A 64 -4.67 -22.07 12.61
C HIS A 64 -5.20 -23.30 13.35
N TYR A 65 -6.52 -23.38 13.57
CA TYR A 65 -7.16 -24.56 14.14
C TYR A 65 -7.21 -25.73 13.13
N VAL A 66 -7.43 -25.46 11.84
CA VAL A 66 -7.56 -26.49 10.81
C VAL A 66 -6.22 -26.86 10.15
N TYR A 67 -5.38 -25.88 9.85
CA TYR A 67 -4.09 -26.08 9.20
C TYR A 67 -2.96 -26.32 10.21
N GLN A 68 -2.05 -27.21 9.87
CA GLN A 68 -0.88 -27.55 10.68
C GLN A 68 0.27 -26.57 10.45
N THR A 69 0.05 -25.28 10.66
CA THR A 69 1.11 -24.27 10.54
C THR A 69 2.19 -24.51 11.62
N PRO A 70 3.49 -24.41 11.31
CA PRO A 70 4.09 -23.85 10.08
C PRO A 70 4.45 -24.89 9.00
N PHE A 71 4.08 -26.16 9.20
CA PHE A 71 4.20 -27.18 8.16
C PHE A 71 3.29 -26.81 6.98
N ASP A 72 1.98 -26.68 7.21
CA ASP A 72 1.10 -26.08 6.23
C ASP A 72 1.44 -24.59 6.03
N LYS A 73 1.27 -24.10 4.80
CA LYS A 73 1.64 -22.73 4.42
C LYS A 73 0.40 -21.85 4.32
N LEU A 74 0.36 -20.87 5.22
CA LEU A 74 -0.62 -19.79 5.23
C LEU A 74 0.04 -18.52 4.71
N LEU A 75 -0.57 -17.90 3.71
CA LEU A 75 -0.15 -16.63 3.12
C LEU A 75 -1.25 -15.60 3.34
N TRP A 76 -0.85 -14.39 3.74
CA TRP A 76 -1.74 -13.24 3.87
C TRP A 76 -1.38 -12.22 2.80
N ASP A 77 -2.35 -11.80 1.99
CA ASP A 77 -2.16 -10.72 1.04
C ASP A 77 -2.10 -9.36 1.75
N VAL A 78 -1.18 -8.46 1.36
CA VAL A 78 -0.83 -7.20 2.07
C VAL A 78 -0.28 -7.42 3.49
N GLY A 79 -1.00 -8.17 4.33
CA GLY A 79 -0.60 -8.51 5.70
C GLY A 79 -1.13 -7.59 6.79
N HIS A 80 -1.74 -6.45 6.42
CA HIS A 80 -2.30 -5.47 7.37
C HIS A 80 -3.47 -6.01 8.22
N GLN A 81 -4.05 -7.14 7.83
CA GLN A 81 -5.10 -7.88 8.52
C GLN A 81 -4.57 -9.05 9.38
N ALA A 82 -3.26 -9.25 9.45
CA ALA A 82 -2.63 -10.41 10.08
C ALA A 82 -2.21 -10.19 11.55
N TYR A 83 -2.72 -9.17 12.24
CA TYR A 83 -2.38 -8.95 13.65
C TYR A 83 -2.89 -10.10 14.55
N PRO A 84 -4.12 -10.63 14.38
CA PRO A 84 -4.53 -11.85 15.07
C PRO A 84 -3.60 -13.03 14.80
N HIS A 85 -3.09 -13.14 13.56
CA HIS A 85 -2.14 -14.18 13.17
C HIS A 85 -0.84 -14.07 13.97
N LYS A 86 -0.25 -12.86 14.07
CA LYS A 86 0.94 -12.63 14.91
C LYS A 86 0.69 -12.99 16.37
N ILE A 87 -0.46 -12.59 16.92
CA ILE A 87 -0.82 -12.89 18.31
C ILE A 87 -0.87 -14.41 18.58
N LEU A 88 -1.48 -15.20 17.69
CA LEU A 88 -1.65 -16.65 17.84
C LEU A 88 -0.43 -17.49 17.44
N THR A 89 0.68 -16.85 17.07
CA THR A 89 1.91 -17.50 16.58
C THR A 89 3.13 -17.08 17.41
N GLY A 90 2.95 -17.03 18.74
CA GLY A 90 4.01 -16.79 19.71
C GLY A 90 4.42 -15.32 19.89
N ARG A 91 3.79 -14.37 19.19
CA ARG A 91 4.16 -12.93 19.23
C ARG A 91 3.19 -12.06 20.02
N ARG A 92 2.28 -12.67 20.79
CA ARG A 92 1.28 -11.98 21.63
C ARG A 92 1.89 -10.86 22.47
N ASP A 93 2.89 -11.16 23.30
CA ASP A 93 3.43 -10.18 24.26
C ASP A 93 4.25 -9.05 23.59
N GLN A 94 4.64 -9.26 22.33
CA GLN A 94 5.37 -8.31 21.50
C GLN A 94 4.46 -7.42 20.64
N ILE A 95 3.15 -7.72 20.53
CA ILE A 95 2.25 -7.00 19.62
C ILE A 95 2.18 -5.49 19.90
N SER A 96 2.45 -5.06 21.13
CA SER A 96 2.51 -3.64 21.50
C SER A 96 3.71 -2.88 20.90
N THR A 97 4.68 -3.59 20.32
CA THR A 97 5.86 -3.02 19.66
C THR A 97 5.69 -2.90 18.14
N ILE A 98 4.58 -3.39 17.59
CA ILE A 98 4.39 -3.43 16.14
C ILE A 98 4.55 -2.04 15.51
N ARG A 99 5.24 -1.99 14.37
CA ARG A 99 5.58 -0.78 13.60
C ARG A 99 6.59 0.17 14.24
N GLN A 100 7.02 -0.09 15.47
CA GLN A 100 8.08 0.69 16.12
C GLN A 100 9.44 0.21 15.63
N LYS A 101 10.43 1.11 15.73
CA LYS A 101 11.83 0.75 15.53
C LYS A 101 12.18 -0.43 16.45
N ASP A 102 12.88 -1.42 15.89
CA ASP A 102 13.29 -2.66 16.56
C ASP A 102 12.13 -3.52 17.11
N GLY A 103 10.88 -3.19 16.78
CA GLY A 103 9.67 -3.95 17.15
C GLY A 103 9.20 -4.89 16.06
N LEU A 104 8.00 -5.47 16.24
CA LEU A 104 7.40 -6.32 15.20
C LEU A 104 7.17 -5.54 13.90
N HIS A 105 7.46 -6.19 12.78
CA HIS A 105 7.22 -5.70 11.44
C HIS A 105 5.72 -5.41 11.23
N PRO A 106 5.36 -4.33 10.50
CA PRO A 106 3.96 -3.93 10.23
C PRO A 106 3.10 -5.01 9.57
N PHE A 107 3.74 -5.96 8.88
CA PHE A 107 3.13 -7.03 8.11
C PHE A 107 3.84 -8.36 8.42
N PRO A 108 3.29 -9.53 8.03
CA PRO A 108 4.05 -10.78 8.04
C PRO A 108 5.40 -10.62 7.33
N TRP A 109 6.45 -11.11 7.97
CA TRP A 109 7.84 -10.96 7.57
C TRP A 109 8.60 -12.25 7.85
N ARG A 110 9.19 -12.86 6.82
CA ARG A 110 9.76 -14.22 6.89
C ARG A 110 10.85 -14.36 7.94
N GLU A 111 11.68 -13.33 8.08
CA GLU A 111 12.77 -13.30 9.05
C GLU A 111 12.27 -13.05 10.49
N GLU A 112 11.02 -12.61 10.67
CA GLU A 112 10.40 -12.41 11.99
C GLU A 112 9.83 -13.72 12.57
N SER A 113 9.28 -14.60 11.73
CA SER A 113 8.60 -15.82 12.21
C SER A 113 8.53 -16.92 11.16
N GLU A 114 8.66 -18.18 11.59
CA GLU A 114 8.44 -19.35 10.75
C GLU A 114 6.98 -19.51 10.26
N TYR A 115 6.04 -18.82 10.92
CA TYR A 115 4.63 -18.78 10.55
C TYR A 115 4.34 -17.76 9.45
N ASP A 116 5.28 -16.84 9.17
CA ASP A 116 5.15 -15.83 8.12
C ASP A 116 5.73 -16.39 6.82
N THR A 117 4.89 -16.98 5.99
CA THR A 117 5.35 -17.66 4.75
C THR A 117 5.92 -16.68 3.72
N LEU A 118 5.34 -15.49 3.61
CA LEU A 118 5.65 -14.47 2.61
C LEU A 118 5.77 -13.11 3.30
N SER A 119 6.86 -12.40 3.04
CA SER A 119 7.03 -11.00 3.43
C SER A 119 6.18 -10.13 2.50
N VAL A 120 5.21 -9.41 3.06
CA VAL A 120 4.19 -8.68 2.28
C VAL A 120 4.09 -7.21 2.69
N GLY A 121 3.48 -6.42 1.83
CA GLY A 121 3.16 -5.01 2.05
C GLY A 121 2.40 -4.48 0.84
N HIS A 122 2.98 -4.65 -0.36
CA HIS A 122 2.21 -4.54 -1.60
C HIS A 122 1.16 -5.67 -1.68
N SER A 123 0.01 -5.38 -2.29
CA SER A 123 -1.12 -6.30 -2.38
C SER A 123 -0.93 -7.38 -3.45
N SER A 124 -1.92 -8.25 -3.65
CA SER A 124 -2.11 -9.10 -4.84
C SER A 124 -0.99 -10.09 -5.16
N THR A 125 -0.02 -10.28 -4.27
CA THR A 125 1.13 -11.18 -4.44
C THR A 125 0.85 -12.58 -3.89
N SER A 126 -0.16 -12.71 -3.02
CA SER A 126 -0.36 -13.92 -2.22
C SER A 126 -0.74 -15.14 -3.07
N ILE A 127 -1.59 -14.99 -4.10
CA ILE A 127 -2.04 -16.10 -4.94
C ILE A 127 -0.87 -16.64 -5.78
N SER A 128 -0.09 -15.77 -6.41
CA SER A 128 1.11 -16.17 -7.18
C SER A 128 2.11 -16.92 -6.30
N ALA A 129 2.39 -16.40 -5.11
CA ALA A 129 3.31 -17.05 -4.18
C ALA A 129 2.75 -18.39 -3.67
N ALA A 130 1.46 -18.44 -3.33
CA ALA A 130 0.79 -19.65 -2.88
C ALA A 130 0.81 -20.73 -3.96
N LEU A 131 0.60 -20.37 -5.23
CA LEU A 131 0.69 -21.28 -6.36
C LEU A 131 2.09 -21.88 -6.49
N GLY A 132 3.14 -21.05 -6.42
CA GLY A 132 4.53 -21.53 -6.43
C GLY A 132 4.83 -22.49 -5.28
N VAL A 133 4.32 -22.19 -4.08
CA VAL A 133 4.43 -23.08 -2.91
C VAL A 133 3.66 -24.38 -3.11
N ALA A 134 2.45 -24.34 -3.70
CA ALA A 134 1.62 -25.52 -3.95
C ALA A 134 2.27 -26.47 -4.97
N ILE A 135 2.82 -25.93 -6.06
CA ILE A 135 3.59 -26.69 -7.04
C ILE A 135 4.79 -27.40 -6.37
N CYS A 136 5.51 -26.71 -5.49
CA CYS A 136 6.61 -27.30 -4.75
C CYS A 136 6.15 -28.35 -3.72
N ALA A 137 5.02 -28.10 -3.04
CA ALA A 137 4.43 -29.03 -2.07
C ALA A 137 4.02 -30.35 -2.73
N ALA A 138 3.45 -30.29 -3.95
CA ALA A 138 3.11 -31.47 -4.74
C ALA A 138 4.37 -32.30 -5.06
N LYS A 139 5.47 -31.66 -5.44
CA LYS A 139 6.77 -32.32 -5.69
C LYS A 139 7.39 -32.91 -4.42
N GLU A 140 7.23 -32.24 -3.27
CA GLU A 140 7.73 -32.71 -1.99
C GLU A 140 7.01 -34.00 -1.53
N ALA A 141 5.76 -34.21 -1.97
CA ALA A 141 4.94 -35.39 -1.67
C ALA A 141 4.78 -35.71 -0.17
N LYS A 142 4.87 -34.69 0.69
CA LYS A 142 4.67 -34.81 2.15
C LYS A 142 3.25 -34.49 2.61
N GLY A 143 2.32 -34.24 1.68
CA GLY A 143 0.94 -33.89 2.01
C GLY A 143 0.76 -32.48 2.59
N ARG A 144 1.72 -31.59 2.36
CA ARG A 144 1.67 -30.18 2.78
C ARG A 144 0.51 -29.45 2.10
N LYS A 145 -0.27 -28.68 2.87
CA LYS A 145 -1.39 -27.88 2.35
C LYS A 145 -1.02 -26.41 2.27
N VAL A 146 -1.63 -25.70 1.32
CA VAL A 146 -1.37 -24.29 1.04
C VAL A 146 -2.67 -23.52 1.01
N VAL A 147 -2.71 -22.40 1.73
CA VAL A 147 -3.86 -21.50 1.79
C VAL A 147 -3.41 -20.04 1.68
N SER A 148 -4.10 -19.28 0.84
CA SER A 148 -3.91 -17.83 0.68
C SER A 148 -5.16 -17.08 1.12
N VAL A 149 -5.00 -16.01 1.87
CA VAL A 149 -6.10 -15.09 2.23
C VAL A 149 -5.88 -13.77 1.52
N ILE A 150 -6.81 -13.41 0.64
CA ILE A 150 -6.77 -12.17 -0.16
C ILE A 150 -8.01 -11.32 0.10
N GLY A 151 -7.85 -10.01 0.21
CA GLY A 151 -8.97 -9.08 0.34
C GLY A 151 -9.64 -8.79 -1.01
N ASP A 152 -10.90 -8.39 -0.97
CA ASP A 152 -11.70 -7.92 -2.11
C ASP A 152 -11.07 -6.73 -2.85
N GLY A 153 -10.43 -5.80 -2.14
CA GLY A 153 -9.65 -4.75 -2.81
C GLY A 153 -8.41 -5.30 -3.53
N ALA A 154 -7.70 -6.24 -2.91
CA ALA A 154 -6.43 -6.77 -3.41
C ALA A 154 -6.60 -7.72 -4.62
N ILE A 155 -7.71 -8.44 -4.72
CA ILE A 155 -7.97 -9.34 -5.86
C ILE A 155 -8.21 -8.57 -7.17
N THR A 156 -8.42 -7.24 -7.11
CA THR A 156 -8.65 -6.40 -8.30
C THR A 156 -7.41 -6.20 -9.19
N ALA A 157 -6.21 -6.45 -8.68
CA ALA A 157 -4.98 -6.23 -9.45
C ALA A 157 -4.74 -7.31 -10.51
N GLY A 158 -4.15 -6.93 -11.65
CA GLY A 158 -3.85 -7.85 -12.76
C GLY A 158 -3.09 -9.11 -12.33
N MET A 159 -2.08 -8.98 -11.46
CA MET A 159 -1.29 -10.12 -10.96
C MET A 159 -2.15 -11.20 -10.27
N ALA A 160 -3.23 -10.83 -9.57
CA ALA A 160 -4.13 -11.80 -8.96
C ALA A 160 -4.90 -12.59 -10.02
N PHE A 161 -5.35 -11.94 -11.09
CA PHE A 161 -6.01 -12.59 -12.21
C PHE A 161 -5.08 -13.52 -13.00
N GLU A 162 -3.85 -13.07 -13.26
CA GLU A 162 -2.81 -13.90 -13.89
C GLU A 162 -2.54 -15.17 -13.07
N ALA A 163 -2.44 -15.01 -11.74
CA ALA A 163 -2.20 -16.11 -10.82
C ALA A 163 -3.37 -17.10 -10.77
N MET A 164 -4.62 -16.62 -10.71
CA MET A 164 -5.81 -17.47 -10.74
C MET A 164 -5.92 -18.22 -12.06
N ASN A 165 -5.72 -17.53 -13.19
CA ASN A 165 -5.71 -18.17 -14.50
C ASN A 165 -4.67 -19.29 -14.59
N HIS A 166 -3.45 -19.04 -14.10
CA HIS A 166 -2.40 -20.05 -14.08
C HIS A 166 -2.72 -21.21 -13.12
N ALA A 167 -3.30 -20.92 -11.95
CA ALA A 167 -3.68 -21.96 -10.98
C ALA A 167 -4.71 -22.95 -11.54
N GLY A 168 -5.67 -22.47 -12.34
CA GLY A 168 -6.62 -23.31 -13.06
C GLY A 168 -5.98 -24.24 -14.09
N ASP A 169 -4.97 -23.75 -14.82
CA ASP A 169 -4.25 -24.53 -15.83
C ASP A 169 -3.39 -25.65 -15.22
N VAL A 170 -2.66 -25.36 -14.13
CA VAL A 170 -1.78 -26.35 -13.50
C VAL A 170 -2.48 -27.27 -12.50
N ASP A 171 -3.76 -27.05 -12.22
CA ASP A 171 -4.63 -27.84 -11.33
C ASP A 171 -3.97 -28.19 -9.97
N SER A 172 -3.35 -27.20 -9.33
CA SER A 172 -2.59 -27.39 -8.09
C SER A 172 -3.49 -27.39 -6.84
N ASP A 173 -3.23 -28.32 -5.91
CA ASP A 173 -3.91 -28.41 -4.61
C ASP A 173 -3.63 -27.15 -3.76
N MET A 174 -4.55 -26.19 -3.75
CA MET A 174 -4.47 -24.96 -2.94
C MET A 174 -5.85 -24.39 -2.61
N LEU A 175 -5.93 -23.64 -1.52
CA LEU A 175 -7.13 -22.88 -1.15
C LEU A 175 -6.86 -21.37 -1.26
N VAL A 176 -7.68 -20.65 -2.02
CA VAL A 176 -7.76 -19.19 -1.98
C VAL A 176 -9.00 -18.81 -1.16
N ILE A 177 -8.83 -17.97 -0.16
CA ILE A 177 -9.91 -17.40 0.63
C ILE A 177 -10.03 -15.92 0.28
N LEU A 178 -11.15 -15.56 -0.33
CA LEU A 178 -11.54 -14.17 -0.50
C LEU A 178 -12.19 -13.66 0.79
N ASN A 179 -11.50 -12.74 1.46
CA ASN A 179 -12.00 -11.99 2.60
C ASN A 179 -12.69 -10.71 2.10
N ASP A 180 -13.97 -10.82 1.77
CA ASP A 180 -14.77 -9.71 1.26
C ASP A 180 -15.40 -8.91 2.41
N ASN A 181 -15.04 -7.63 2.49
CA ASN A 181 -15.61 -6.67 3.43
C ASN A 181 -16.14 -5.41 2.73
N GLU A 182 -16.32 -5.48 1.41
CA GLU A 182 -16.78 -4.41 0.51
C GLU A 182 -15.88 -3.16 0.48
N MET A 183 -14.64 -3.25 0.98
CA MET A 183 -13.75 -2.11 1.21
C MET A 183 -12.29 -2.44 0.86
N SER A 184 -11.61 -1.45 0.27
CA SER A 184 -10.14 -1.40 0.14
C SER A 184 -9.57 -0.54 1.28
N ILE A 185 -9.10 0.68 0.97
CA ILE A 185 -8.99 1.79 1.93
C ILE A 185 -10.32 2.54 1.93
N SER A 186 -10.72 3.03 0.76
CA SER A 186 -12.06 3.54 0.44
C SER A 186 -13.03 2.40 0.06
N GLU A 187 -14.26 2.75 -0.28
CA GLU A 187 -15.20 1.82 -0.91
C GLU A 187 -14.56 1.18 -2.14
N ASN A 188 -14.80 -0.12 -2.32
CA ASN A 188 -14.30 -0.83 -3.48
C ASN A 188 -14.95 -0.35 -4.79
N VAL A 189 -14.15 -0.25 -5.85
CA VAL A 189 -14.61 0.15 -7.19
C VAL A 189 -14.40 -0.97 -8.21
N GLY A 190 -15.13 -0.92 -9.33
CA GLY A 190 -14.98 -1.87 -10.44
C GLY A 190 -16.10 -2.91 -10.56
N ALA A 191 -16.21 -3.51 -11.73
CA ALA A 191 -17.30 -4.42 -12.09
C ALA A 191 -17.29 -5.73 -11.28
N LEU A 192 -16.11 -6.22 -10.88
CA LEU A 192 -15.98 -7.40 -10.04
C LEU A 192 -16.73 -7.22 -8.71
N ASN A 193 -16.53 -6.09 -8.05
CA ASN A 193 -17.19 -5.78 -6.78
C ASN A 193 -18.71 -5.68 -6.93
N ASN A 194 -19.21 -5.10 -8.02
CA ASN A 194 -20.64 -5.11 -8.32
C ASN A 194 -21.20 -6.54 -8.50
N HIS A 195 -20.42 -7.43 -9.11
CA HIS A 195 -20.81 -8.84 -9.28
C HIS A 195 -20.82 -9.59 -7.94
N LEU A 196 -19.81 -9.38 -7.09
CA LEU A 196 -19.77 -9.92 -5.72
C LEU A 196 -20.98 -9.43 -4.90
N ALA A 197 -21.29 -8.12 -4.96
CA ALA A 197 -22.47 -7.54 -4.32
C ALA A 197 -23.80 -8.14 -4.83
N GLN A 198 -23.89 -8.47 -6.12
CA GLN A 198 -25.06 -9.15 -6.68
C GLN A 198 -25.21 -10.58 -6.15
N LEU A 199 -24.13 -11.35 -6.04
CA LEU A 199 -24.14 -12.69 -5.44
C LEU A 199 -24.65 -12.66 -3.99
N LEU A 200 -24.28 -11.62 -3.23
CA LEU A 200 -24.78 -11.38 -1.89
C LEU A 200 -26.28 -11.11 -1.85
N SER A 201 -26.77 -10.24 -2.74
CA SER A 201 -28.20 -9.93 -2.81
C SER A 201 -29.05 -11.17 -3.17
N GLY A 202 -28.53 -12.07 -4.01
CA GLY A 202 -29.20 -13.31 -4.41
C GLY A 202 -29.28 -14.35 -3.29
N SER A 203 -28.22 -14.51 -2.48
CA SER A 203 -28.23 -15.41 -1.33
C SER A 203 -29.18 -14.91 -0.24
N LEU A 204 -29.22 -13.59 0.01
CA LEU A 204 -30.19 -12.96 0.91
C LEU A 204 -31.64 -13.17 0.43
N TYR A 205 -31.90 -12.98 -0.86
CA TYR A 205 -33.22 -13.18 -1.47
C TYR A 205 -33.70 -14.64 -1.33
N THR A 206 -32.77 -15.59 -1.44
CA THR A 206 -33.06 -17.02 -1.27
C THR A 206 -33.36 -17.38 0.18
N SER A 207 -32.63 -16.79 1.14
CA SER A 207 -32.87 -17.01 2.57
C SER A 207 -34.22 -16.43 3.06
N ILE A 208 -34.64 -15.27 2.53
CA ILE A 208 -35.98 -14.69 2.78
C ILE A 208 -37.09 -15.58 2.18
N ARG A 209 -36.86 -16.13 0.99
CA ARG A 209 -37.82 -17.03 0.33
C ARG A 209 -37.97 -18.37 1.05
N GLU A 210 -36.90 -18.88 1.65
CA GLU A 210 -36.92 -20.08 2.50
C GLU A 210 -37.66 -19.82 3.83
N GLY A 211 -37.48 -18.64 4.43
CA GLY A 211 -38.25 -18.19 5.60
C GLY A 211 -39.76 -18.06 5.32
N GLY A 212 -40.14 -17.66 4.11
CA GLY A 212 -41.54 -17.57 3.66
C GLY A 212 -42.23 -18.93 3.42
N LYS A 213 -41.48 -20.03 3.23
CA LYS A 213 -42.07 -21.37 3.01
C LYS A 213 -42.78 -21.93 4.25
N LYS A 214 -42.51 -21.40 5.45
CA LYS A 214 -43.26 -21.76 6.67
C LYS A 214 -44.67 -21.15 6.74
N VAL A 215 -45.03 -20.22 5.83
CA VAL A 215 -46.34 -19.55 5.82
C VAL A 215 -47.31 -20.16 4.80
N LEU A 216 -46.89 -21.13 3.98
CA LEU A 216 -47.71 -21.72 2.90
C LEU A 216 -48.02 -23.21 3.11
N SER A 217 -48.11 -23.69 4.35
CA SER A 217 -48.45 -25.09 4.66
C SER A 217 -49.95 -25.44 4.47
N GLY A 218 -50.69 -24.71 3.64
CA GLY A 218 -52.15 -24.78 3.55
C GLY A 218 -52.77 -24.90 2.16
N ILE A 219 -52.00 -25.11 1.08
CA ILE A 219 -52.55 -25.16 -0.30
C ILE A 219 -52.30 -26.53 -0.97
N PRO A 220 -53.30 -27.15 -1.64
CA PRO A 220 -53.19 -28.49 -2.24
C PRO A 220 -52.18 -28.57 -3.42
N PRO A 221 -51.71 -29.78 -3.80
CA PRO A 221 -50.50 -29.92 -4.61
C PRO A 221 -50.75 -29.75 -6.12
N ILE A 222 -50.10 -28.75 -6.73
CA ILE A 222 -50.03 -28.57 -8.18
C ILE A 222 -48.93 -29.50 -8.75
N LYS A 223 -49.24 -30.79 -8.89
CA LYS A 223 -48.29 -31.81 -9.38
C LYS A 223 -47.99 -31.70 -10.89
N GLU A 224 -48.87 -31.11 -11.70
CA GLU A 224 -48.68 -31.07 -13.16
C GLU A 224 -47.81 -29.91 -13.67
N LEU A 225 -47.69 -28.81 -12.92
CA LEU A 225 -46.87 -27.67 -13.34
C LEU A 225 -45.37 -27.92 -13.17
N VAL A 226 -44.98 -28.82 -12.25
CA VAL A 226 -43.57 -29.11 -11.94
C VAL A 226 -42.92 -29.96 -13.02
N ARG A 227 -43.66 -30.91 -13.62
CA ARG A 227 -43.10 -31.87 -14.59
C ARG A 227 -42.73 -31.25 -15.94
N ARG A 228 -43.39 -30.15 -16.34
CA ARG A 228 -43.05 -29.42 -17.58
C ARG A 228 -41.87 -28.46 -17.44
N THR A 229 -41.50 -28.09 -16.20
CA THR A 229 -40.36 -27.21 -15.92
C THR A 229 -39.05 -28.00 -15.84
N GLU A 230 -39.09 -29.26 -15.40
CA GLU A 230 -37.92 -30.15 -15.34
C GLU A 230 -37.26 -30.41 -16.71
N GLU A 231 -38.05 -30.46 -17.79
CA GLU A 231 -37.52 -30.72 -19.13
C GLU A 231 -36.83 -29.49 -19.76
N HIS A 232 -37.17 -28.27 -19.33
CA HIS A 232 -36.49 -27.04 -19.76
C HIS A 232 -35.24 -26.69 -18.91
N LEU A 233 -35.08 -27.32 -17.74
CA LEU A 233 -33.91 -27.12 -16.87
C LEU A 233 -32.71 -27.99 -17.26
N LYS A 234 -32.93 -29.09 -18.00
CA LYS A 234 -31.85 -30.01 -18.42
C LYS A 234 -30.94 -29.46 -19.53
N GLY A 235 -31.22 -28.27 -20.08
CA GLY A 235 -30.49 -27.68 -21.20
C GLY A 235 -29.77 -26.36 -20.89
N MET A 236 -29.79 -25.86 -19.65
CA MET A 236 -29.01 -24.68 -19.29
C MET A 236 -27.68 -25.13 -18.69
N VAL A 237 -26.60 -24.96 -19.45
CA VAL A 237 -25.26 -24.81 -18.86
C VAL A 237 -25.40 -23.67 -17.86
N VAL A 238 -25.39 -23.99 -16.56
CA VAL A 238 -25.43 -22.96 -15.51
C VAL A 238 -24.15 -22.13 -15.70
N PRO A 239 -24.23 -20.82 -15.95
CA PRO A 239 -23.04 -19.99 -16.04
C PRO A 239 -22.28 -20.15 -14.72
N GLY A 240 -21.03 -20.60 -14.78
CA GLY A 240 -20.17 -20.61 -13.61
C GLY A 240 -19.98 -19.18 -13.10
N THR A 241 -19.69 -19.04 -11.82
CA THR A 241 -19.12 -17.81 -11.29
C THR A 241 -17.81 -17.48 -12.03
N LEU A 242 -17.38 -16.21 -12.04
CA LEU A 242 -16.11 -15.79 -12.67
C LEU A 242 -14.93 -16.69 -12.25
N PHE A 243 -14.90 -17.13 -10.99
CA PHE A 243 -13.83 -17.96 -10.46
C PHE A 243 -13.89 -19.41 -10.94
N GLU A 244 -15.09 -19.95 -11.20
CA GLU A 244 -15.27 -21.26 -11.81
C GLU A 244 -14.77 -21.28 -13.27
N GLU A 245 -14.91 -20.16 -13.99
CA GLU A 245 -14.32 -20.00 -15.33
C GLU A 245 -12.77 -19.99 -15.30
N PHE A 246 -12.16 -19.58 -14.17
CA PHE A 246 -10.73 -19.76 -13.91
C PHE A 246 -10.36 -21.17 -13.43
N GLY A 247 -11.29 -22.12 -13.42
CA GLY A 247 -11.06 -23.51 -13.02
C GLY A 247 -11.09 -23.75 -11.50
N PHE A 248 -11.47 -22.76 -10.68
CA PHE A 248 -11.60 -22.96 -9.24
C PHE A 248 -12.93 -23.63 -8.87
N ASN A 249 -12.89 -24.50 -7.86
CA ASN A 249 -14.11 -24.90 -7.16
C ASN A 249 -14.54 -23.81 -6.16
N TYR A 250 -15.63 -23.13 -6.46
CA TYR A 250 -16.10 -21.98 -5.69
C TYR A 250 -17.12 -22.39 -4.59
N ILE A 251 -16.89 -21.92 -3.36
CA ILE A 251 -17.79 -22.10 -2.22
C ILE A 251 -18.02 -20.76 -1.52
N GLY A 252 -19.29 -20.39 -1.29
CA GLY A 252 -19.68 -19.20 -0.55
C GLY A 252 -20.67 -18.31 -1.33
N PRO A 253 -20.94 -17.08 -0.86
CA PRO A 253 -20.38 -16.46 0.34
C PRO A 253 -20.89 -17.10 1.65
N ILE A 254 -20.03 -17.19 2.68
CA ILE A 254 -20.38 -17.61 4.06
C ILE A 254 -20.02 -16.52 5.09
N ASP A 255 -20.58 -16.61 6.31
CA ASP A 255 -20.30 -15.66 7.39
C ASP A 255 -18.87 -15.85 7.93
N GLY A 256 -18.03 -14.84 7.75
CA GLY A 256 -16.66 -14.80 8.24
C GLY A 256 -16.50 -14.55 9.73
N HIS A 257 -17.60 -14.35 10.45
CA HIS A 257 -17.63 -14.20 11.90
C HIS A 257 -18.26 -15.39 12.63
N ASP A 258 -18.62 -16.47 11.91
CA ASP A 258 -18.93 -17.77 12.52
C ASP A 258 -17.71 -18.69 12.45
N VAL A 259 -16.91 -18.69 13.53
CA VAL A 259 -15.69 -19.50 13.62
C VAL A 259 -15.97 -21.01 13.49
N LEU A 260 -17.14 -21.49 13.92
CA LEU A 260 -17.47 -22.91 13.87
C LEU A 260 -17.87 -23.34 12.46
N GLU A 261 -18.63 -22.51 11.75
CA GLU A 261 -18.94 -22.69 10.34
C GLU A 261 -17.66 -22.64 9.49
N LEU A 262 -16.80 -21.65 9.72
CA LEU A 262 -15.51 -21.53 9.04
C LEU A 262 -14.65 -22.79 9.22
N ILE A 263 -14.50 -23.29 10.44
CA ILE A 263 -13.73 -24.52 10.72
C ILE A 263 -14.31 -25.71 9.96
N LYS A 264 -15.63 -25.87 9.96
CA LYS A 264 -16.30 -26.97 9.25
C LYS A 264 -16.04 -26.88 7.75
N THR A 265 -16.24 -25.71 7.16
CA THR A 265 -16.10 -25.49 5.71
C THR A 265 -14.64 -25.64 5.28
N ILE A 266 -13.71 -24.94 5.93
CA ILE A 266 -12.28 -24.99 5.62
C ILE A 266 -11.72 -26.41 5.78
N LYS A 267 -12.14 -27.15 6.82
CA LYS A 267 -11.72 -28.54 7.02
C LYS A 267 -12.16 -29.45 5.88
N ASN A 268 -13.38 -29.26 5.36
CA ASN A 268 -13.85 -30.04 4.22
C ASN A 268 -13.07 -29.70 2.95
N MET A 269 -12.87 -28.40 2.68
CA MET A 269 -12.16 -27.92 1.48
C MET A 269 -10.68 -28.34 1.48
N ARG A 270 -10.04 -28.41 2.64
CA ARG A 270 -8.64 -28.83 2.80
C ARG A 270 -8.36 -30.23 2.22
N GLU A 271 -9.36 -31.11 2.20
CA GLU A 271 -9.24 -32.48 1.69
C GLU A 271 -9.55 -32.60 0.19
N LEU A 272 -10.11 -31.55 -0.43
CA LEU A 272 -10.40 -31.52 -1.86
C LEU A 272 -9.11 -31.36 -2.69
N LYS A 273 -9.23 -31.71 -3.97
CA LYS A 273 -8.16 -31.68 -4.97
C LYS A 273 -8.35 -30.52 -5.94
N GLY A 274 -7.24 -30.03 -6.49
CA GLY A 274 -7.23 -28.90 -7.40
C GLY A 274 -7.50 -27.57 -6.69
N PRO A 275 -7.58 -26.46 -7.44
CA PRO A 275 -7.71 -25.12 -6.91
C PRO A 275 -9.10 -24.88 -6.29
N GLN A 276 -9.12 -24.52 -5.01
CA GLN A 276 -10.33 -24.25 -4.23
C GLN A 276 -10.47 -22.75 -3.95
N PHE A 277 -11.68 -22.23 -3.99
CA PHE A 277 -11.98 -20.83 -3.71
C PHE A 277 -13.09 -20.72 -2.66
N LEU A 278 -12.79 -20.10 -1.51
CA LEU A 278 -13.76 -19.84 -0.45
C LEU A 278 -14.03 -18.34 -0.36
N HIS A 279 -15.30 -17.95 -0.54
CA HIS A 279 -15.74 -16.57 -0.35
C HIS A 279 -16.30 -16.38 1.06
N VAL A 280 -15.64 -15.53 1.85
CA VAL A 280 -15.95 -15.22 3.24
C VAL A 280 -16.33 -13.75 3.38
N MET A 281 -17.47 -13.47 4.00
CA MET A 281 -17.94 -12.12 4.28
C MET A 281 -17.52 -11.67 5.68
N THR A 282 -16.78 -10.57 5.77
CA THR A 282 -16.40 -9.97 7.06
C THR A 282 -16.82 -8.51 7.17
N LYS A 283 -16.75 -7.98 8.39
CA LYS A 283 -16.99 -6.57 8.67
C LYS A 283 -15.69 -5.91 9.10
N LYS A 284 -15.25 -4.92 8.33
CA LYS A 284 -14.11 -4.07 8.71
C LYS A 284 -14.40 -3.35 10.03
N GLY A 285 -13.49 -3.47 11.00
CA GLY A 285 -13.68 -2.91 12.35
C GLY A 285 -14.53 -3.75 13.32
N LYS A 286 -14.90 -4.99 12.97
CA LYS A 286 -15.83 -5.85 13.74
C LYS A 286 -15.58 -5.80 15.26
N GLY A 287 -16.65 -5.49 15.99
CA GLY A 287 -16.73 -5.47 17.45
C GLY A 287 -16.13 -4.22 18.11
N TYR A 288 -15.82 -3.18 17.34
CA TYR A 288 -15.57 -1.84 17.85
C TYR A 288 -16.41 -0.82 17.08
N ALA A 289 -17.51 -0.38 17.70
CA ALA A 289 -18.53 0.43 17.03
C ALA A 289 -18.00 1.70 16.33
N PRO A 290 -16.99 2.44 16.83
CA PRO A 290 -16.40 3.55 16.08
C PRO A 290 -15.72 3.11 14.79
N ALA A 291 -14.95 2.01 14.80
CA ALA A 291 -14.31 1.50 13.58
C ALA A 291 -15.30 0.86 12.60
N GLU A 292 -16.39 0.28 13.07
CA GLU A 292 -17.46 -0.22 12.19
C GLU A 292 -18.22 0.91 11.49
N LYS A 293 -18.31 2.10 12.12
CA LYS A 293 -18.99 3.27 11.55
C LYS A 293 -18.09 4.10 10.63
N ASP A 294 -16.80 4.14 10.91
CA ASP A 294 -15.79 4.85 10.13
C ASP A 294 -14.59 3.91 9.80
N PRO A 295 -14.80 2.91 8.92
CA PRO A 295 -13.76 1.95 8.57
C PRO A 295 -12.58 2.58 7.82
N ILE A 296 -12.77 3.76 7.21
CA ILE A 296 -11.74 4.53 6.51
C ILE A 296 -10.83 5.20 7.54
N GLY A 297 -11.40 6.00 8.46
CA GLY A 297 -10.63 6.69 9.51
C GLY A 297 -9.91 5.73 10.46
N TYR A 298 -10.49 4.55 10.71
CA TYR A 298 -9.90 3.53 11.58
C TYR A 298 -9.06 2.47 10.84
N HIS A 299 -8.80 2.62 9.53
CA HIS A 299 -7.94 1.69 8.78
C HIS A 299 -6.53 1.64 9.37
N ALA A 300 -5.90 2.81 9.56
CA ALA A 300 -4.64 2.98 10.25
C ALA A 300 -4.78 4.08 11.32
N VAL A 301 -4.73 3.70 12.59
CA VAL A 301 -5.01 4.61 13.71
C VAL A 301 -3.73 5.10 14.38
N PRO A 302 -3.66 6.37 14.83
CA PRO A 302 -2.63 6.80 15.77
C PRO A 302 -2.86 6.13 17.14
N LYS A 303 -2.00 6.42 18.13
CA LYS A 303 -2.31 6.08 19.52
C LYS A 303 -3.59 6.81 19.95
N PHE A 304 -4.51 6.11 20.62
CA PHE A 304 -5.80 6.68 21.01
C PHE A 304 -6.33 6.05 22.30
N ASP A 305 -7.23 6.77 22.97
CA ASP A 305 -7.92 6.27 24.16
C ASP A 305 -9.24 5.61 23.78
N LEU A 306 -9.43 4.36 24.21
CA LEU A 306 -10.63 3.57 23.97
C LEU A 306 -11.87 4.13 24.70
N THR A 307 -11.70 5.00 25.70
CA THR A 307 -12.81 5.68 26.39
C THR A 307 -13.44 6.79 25.54
N HIS A 308 -12.75 7.23 24.48
CA HIS A 308 -13.26 8.20 23.52
C HIS A 308 -13.82 7.51 22.27
N THR A 309 -14.78 8.15 21.62
CA THR A 309 -15.43 7.66 20.38
C THR A 309 -14.81 8.22 19.10
N SER A 310 -13.83 9.11 19.23
CA SER A 310 -13.14 9.76 18.11
C SER A 310 -11.63 9.66 18.26
N LEU A 311 -10.93 9.51 17.12
CA LEU A 311 -9.48 9.57 17.08
C LEU A 311 -8.98 10.97 17.47
N PRO A 312 -7.77 11.08 18.07
CA PRO A 312 -7.17 12.37 18.36
C PRO A 312 -6.97 13.15 17.06
N LYS A 313 -7.29 14.45 17.10
CA LYS A 313 -7.00 15.36 15.99
C LYS A 313 -5.50 15.65 15.96
N SER A 314 -4.94 15.73 14.75
CA SER A 314 -3.58 16.26 14.58
C SER A 314 -3.51 17.67 15.19
N THR A 315 -2.50 17.92 16.01
CA THR A 315 -2.18 19.24 16.55
C THR A 315 -1.34 20.08 15.59
N ASP A 316 -0.85 19.49 14.50
CA ASP A 316 0.00 20.17 13.54
C ASP A 316 -0.86 21.05 12.62
N SER A 317 -0.55 22.35 12.61
CA SER A 317 -1.28 23.35 11.82
C SER A 317 -0.82 23.40 10.37
N LYS A 318 0.33 22.77 10.06
CA LYS A 318 0.92 22.78 8.72
C LYS A 318 0.17 21.82 7.79
N PRO A 319 -0.08 22.20 6.52
CA PRO A 319 -0.68 21.29 5.54
C PRO A 319 0.30 20.17 5.18
N THR A 320 -0.24 18.98 4.94
CA THR A 320 0.53 17.86 4.37
C THR A 320 0.72 18.05 2.86
N TYR A 321 1.76 17.44 2.28
CA TYR A 321 1.95 17.49 0.82
C TYR A 321 0.76 16.93 0.03
N SER A 322 0.10 15.87 0.52
CA SER A 322 -1.15 15.38 -0.10
C SER A 322 -2.27 16.40 -0.06
N LYS A 323 -2.36 17.21 1.01
CA LYS A 323 -3.33 18.30 1.07
C LYS A 323 -2.99 19.39 0.06
N ILE A 324 -1.71 19.75 -0.09
CA ILE A 324 -1.25 20.69 -1.11
C ILE A 324 -1.64 20.21 -2.52
N PHE A 325 -1.37 18.94 -2.82
CA PHE A 325 -1.75 18.34 -4.10
C PHE A 325 -3.26 18.30 -4.31
N GLY A 326 -4.04 17.91 -3.29
CA GLY A 326 -5.51 17.89 -3.37
C GLY A 326 -6.11 19.28 -3.60
N ASP A 327 -5.58 20.31 -2.92
CA ASP A 327 -5.99 21.70 -3.15
C ASP A 327 -5.57 22.18 -4.56
N PHE A 328 -4.36 21.82 -5.02
CA PHE A 328 -3.90 22.07 -6.39
C PHE A 328 -4.86 21.47 -7.43
N LEU A 329 -5.26 20.20 -7.29
CA LEU A 329 -6.19 19.55 -8.22
C LEU A 329 -7.51 20.30 -8.35
N CYS A 330 -8.10 20.71 -7.22
CA CYS A 330 -9.34 21.49 -7.21
C CYS A 330 -9.17 22.84 -7.91
N ASP A 331 -8.11 23.58 -7.55
CA ASP A 331 -7.84 24.90 -8.12
C ASP A 331 -7.55 24.84 -9.63
N MET A 332 -6.92 23.75 -10.08
CA MET A 332 -6.52 23.56 -11.47
C MET A 332 -7.69 23.06 -12.31
N ALA A 333 -8.53 22.15 -11.79
CA ALA A 333 -9.76 21.72 -12.46
C ALA A 333 -10.80 22.84 -12.64
N ALA A 334 -10.79 23.85 -11.76
CA ALA A 334 -11.60 25.06 -11.93
C ALA A 334 -11.23 25.86 -13.20
N GLN A 335 -9.98 25.72 -13.67
CA GLN A 335 -9.44 26.47 -14.81
C GLN A 335 -9.24 25.60 -16.06
N ASP A 336 -9.02 24.29 -15.88
CA ASP A 336 -8.74 23.34 -16.94
C ASP A 336 -9.82 22.23 -17.00
N PRO A 337 -10.81 22.36 -17.92
CA PRO A 337 -11.84 21.35 -18.08
C PRO A 337 -11.32 20.02 -18.65
N LYS A 338 -10.08 19.97 -19.15
CA LYS A 338 -9.43 18.78 -19.72
C LYS A 338 -8.56 18.02 -18.72
N LEU A 339 -8.43 18.51 -17.49
CA LEU A 339 -7.75 17.78 -16.43
C LEU A 339 -8.51 16.48 -16.13
N MET A 340 -7.77 15.37 -16.03
CA MET A 340 -8.31 14.08 -15.59
C MET A 340 -7.39 13.50 -14.51
N ALA A 341 -7.85 13.37 -13.27
CA ALA A 341 -7.05 12.82 -12.19
C ALA A 341 -7.39 11.35 -11.93
N ILE A 342 -6.36 10.51 -11.89
CA ILE A 342 -6.46 9.05 -11.75
C ILE A 342 -5.74 8.64 -10.47
N THR A 343 -6.34 7.72 -9.70
CA THR A 343 -5.71 7.09 -8.54
C THR A 343 -5.97 5.58 -8.52
N PRO A 344 -4.95 4.76 -8.17
CA PRO A 344 -5.15 3.34 -7.95
C PRO A 344 -5.55 3.08 -6.50
N ALA A 345 -6.83 3.25 -6.15
CA ALA A 345 -7.41 3.03 -4.82
C ALA A 345 -6.81 3.85 -3.65
N MET A 346 -6.12 4.96 -3.94
CA MET A 346 -5.46 5.80 -2.93
C MET A 346 -6.12 7.19 -2.79
N ARG A 347 -7.46 7.26 -2.85
CA ARG A 347 -8.23 8.52 -2.78
C ARG A 347 -7.88 9.37 -1.56
N GLU A 348 -7.98 8.81 -0.36
CA GLU A 348 -7.67 9.49 0.90
C GLU A 348 -6.17 9.73 1.05
N GLY A 349 -5.39 8.70 0.73
CA GLY A 349 -3.94 8.70 0.88
C GLY A 349 -3.26 9.81 0.08
N SER A 350 -3.73 10.06 -1.14
CA SER A 350 -3.25 11.12 -2.04
C SER A 350 -4.03 12.43 -1.91
N GLY A 351 -4.90 12.59 -0.89
CA GLY A 351 -5.59 13.86 -0.63
C GLY A 351 -6.68 14.24 -1.64
N MET A 352 -7.22 13.28 -2.39
CA MET A 352 -8.15 13.54 -3.51
C MET A 352 -9.64 13.55 -3.10
N VAL A 353 -9.96 13.43 -1.81
CA VAL A 353 -11.35 13.35 -1.33
C VAL A 353 -12.18 14.56 -1.77
N ARG A 354 -11.66 15.78 -1.60
CA ARG A 354 -12.35 17.01 -2.00
C ARG A 354 -12.54 17.04 -3.53
N PHE A 355 -11.47 16.76 -4.27
CA PHE A 355 -11.49 16.72 -5.73
C PHE A 355 -12.54 15.73 -6.28
N SER A 356 -12.60 14.51 -5.73
CA SER A 356 -13.57 13.49 -6.16
C SER A 356 -15.03 13.90 -5.96
N LYS A 357 -15.30 14.80 -5.01
CA LYS A 357 -16.66 15.31 -4.70
C LYS A 357 -17.02 16.55 -5.52
N GLU A 358 -16.07 17.46 -5.69
CA GLU A 358 -16.27 18.71 -6.43
C GLU A 358 -16.20 18.52 -7.95
N TYR A 359 -15.34 17.60 -8.42
CA TYR A 359 -15.07 17.32 -9.84
C TYR A 359 -15.22 15.82 -10.17
N PRO A 360 -16.37 15.18 -9.88
CA PRO A 360 -16.53 13.73 -10.05
C PRO A 360 -16.36 13.25 -11.50
N SER A 361 -16.64 14.10 -12.50
CA SER A 361 -16.45 13.74 -13.92
C SER A 361 -15.00 13.75 -14.39
N GLN A 362 -14.09 14.31 -13.58
CA GLN A 362 -12.66 14.36 -13.85
C GLN A 362 -11.86 13.42 -12.92
N TYR A 363 -12.54 12.66 -12.05
CA TYR A 363 -11.93 11.75 -11.09
C TYR A 363 -12.12 10.30 -11.52
N PHE A 364 -11.03 9.52 -11.51
CA PHE A 364 -11.05 8.10 -11.85
C PHE A 364 -10.31 7.29 -10.79
N ASP A 365 -11.01 6.32 -10.20
CA ASP A 365 -10.42 5.30 -9.34
C ASP A 365 -10.37 3.98 -10.11
N VAL A 366 -9.17 3.43 -10.28
CA VAL A 366 -8.96 2.20 -11.04
C VAL A 366 -8.82 0.95 -10.17
N ALA A 367 -9.21 1.03 -8.89
CA ALA A 367 -8.91 0.02 -7.88
C ALA A 367 -7.39 -0.17 -7.71
N ILE A 368 -6.94 -1.31 -7.17
CA ILE A 368 -5.50 -1.57 -6.98
C ILE A 368 -4.88 -2.07 -8.29
N ALA A 369 -4.77 -1.16 -9.28
CA ALA A 369 -4.32 -1.49 -10.63
C ALA A 369 -3.40 -0.38 -11.19
N GLU A 370 -2.21 -0.25 -10.64
CA GLU A 370 -1.24 0.79 -11.03
C GLU A 370 -0.87 0.73 -12.51
N GLN A 371 -0.68 -0.48 -13.06
CA GLN A 371 -0.41 -0.67 -14.50
C GLN A 371 -1.55 -0.09 -15.36
N HIS A 372 -2.80 -0.38 -14.97
CA HIS A 372 -3.96 0.17 -15.66
C HIS A 372 -4.08 1.68 -15.47
N ALA A 373 -3.77 2.22 -14.28
CA ALA A 373 -3.80 3.68 -14.03
C ALA A 373 -2.93 4.44 -15.05
N VAL A 374 -1.70 3.97 -15.26
CA VAL A 374 -0.73 4.60 -16.19
C VAL A 374 -1.18 4.47 -17.65
N THR A 375 -1.69 3.30 -18.05
CA THR A 375 -2.17 3.07 -19.42
C THR A 375 -3.50 3.78 -19.71
N LEU A 376 -4.36 3.93 -18.70
CA LEU A 376 -5.57 4.74 -18.80
C LEU A 376 -5.22 6.21 -19.05
N ALA A 377 -4.24 6.74 -18.31
CA ALA A 377 -3.70 8.07 -18.53
C ALA A 377 -3.15 8.23 -19.96
N THR A 378 -2.45 7.22 -20.46
CA THR A 378 -1.96 7.17 -21.86
C THR A 378 -3.10 7.41 -22.86
N GLY A 379 -4.21 6.67 -22.73
CA GLY A 379 -5.37 6.84 -23.61
C GLY A 379 -6.02 8.23 -23.51
N MET A 380 -6.07 8.80 -22.30
CA MET A 380 -6.57 10.16 -22.08
C MET A 380 -5.67 11.22 -22.73
N ALA A 381 -4.35 11.09 -22.59
CA ALA A 381 -3.38 12.00 -23.23
C ALA A 381 -3.45 11.93 -24.76
N ILE A 382 -3.55 10.72 -25.34
CA ILE A 382 -3.76 10.53 -26.79
C ILE A 382 -5.05 11.24 -27.26
N SER A 383 -6.08 11.25 -26.42
CA SER A 383 -7.37 11.90 -26.70
C SER A 383 -7.34 13.42 -26.48
N GLY A 384 -6.18 14.01 -26.15
CA GLY A 384 -6.00 15.45 -25.97
C GLY A 384 -6.52 16.00 -24.64
N TYR A 385 -6.61 15.14 -23.62
CA TYR A 385 -6.82 15.52 -22.21
C TYR A 385 -5.48 15.66 -21.47
N HIS A 386 -5.51 16.20 -20.24
CA HIS A 386 -4.32 16.45 -19.41
C HIS A 386 -4.36 15.54 -18.17
N PRO A 387 -3.94 14.27 -18.29
CA PRO A 387 -4.07 13.32 -17.22
C PRO A 387 -3.01 13.49 -16.12
N ILE A 388 -3.45 13.36 -14.87
CA ILE A 388 -2.61 13.36 -13.67
C ILE A 388 -2.77 12.03 -12.97
N VAL A 389 -1.69 11.26 -12.87
CA VAL A 389 -1.65 10.00 -12.10
C VAL A 389 -1.14 10.30 -10.70
N ALA A 390 -2.04 10.24 -9.72
CA ALA A 390 -1.71 10.36 -8.30
C ALA A 390 -1.37 8.98 -7.73
N ILE A 391 -0.10 8.76 -7.40
CA ILE A 391 0.41 7.43 -7.05
C ILE A 391 1.53 7.54 -6.03
N TYR A 392 1.73 6.53 -5.19
CA TYR A 392 2.88 6.53 -4.28
C TYR A 392 4.14 6.09 -5.01
N SER A 393 5.30 6.60 -4.61
CA SER A 393 6.61 6.18 -5.17
C SER A 393 6.76 4.66 -5.15
N THR A 394 6.44 4.01 -4.02
CA THR A 394 6.55 2.56 -3.88
C THR A 394 5.60 1.79 -4.82
N PHE A 395 4.39 2.31 -5.07
CA PHE A 395 3.41 1.65 -5.94
C PHE A 395 3.65 1.93 -7.43
N LEU A 396 4.26 3.05 -7.78
CA LEU A 396 4.66 3.35 -9.16
C LEU A 396 5.64 2.31 -9.72
N GLN A 397 6.37 1.59 -8.86
CA GLN A 397 7.21 0.46 -9.25
C GLN A 397 6.43 -0.59 -10.06
N ARG A 398 5.13 -0.79 -9.79
CA ARG A 398 4.29 -1.70 -10.58
C ARG A 398 3.96 -1.18 -11.98
N GLY A 399 3.86 0.13 -12.14
CA GLY A 399 3.56 0.78 -13.42
C GLY A 399 4.80 1.11 -14.25
N TYR A 400 5.98 0.55 -13.91
CA TYR A 400 7.25 0.96 -14.50
C TYR A 400 7.31 0.76 -16.01
N ASP A 401 6.87 -0.41 -16.49
CA ASP A 401 6.85 -0.71 -17.92
C ASP A 401 5.86 0.19 -18.67
N GLN A 402 4.66 0.42 -18.11
CA GLN A 402 3.66 1.31 -18.71
C GLN A 402 4.16 2.76 -18.78
N LEU A 403 4.90 3.21 -17.76
CA LEU A 403 5.52 4.53 -17.77
C LEU A 403 6.57 4.65 -18.89
N ILE A 404 7.38 3.61 -19.12
CA ILE A 404 8.37 3.60 -20.21
C ILE A 404 7.67 3.49 -21.57
N HIS A 405 6.99 2.37 -21.78
CA HIS A 405 6.51 1.93 -23.07
C HIS A 405 5.30 2.75 -23.53
N ASP A 406 4.31 2.92 -22.64
CA ASP A 406 3.03 3.52 -23.01
C ASP A 406 3.04 5.04 -22.86
N VAL A 407 3.89 5.61 -22.01
CA VAL A 407 3.98 7.07 -21.82
C VAL A 407 5.22 7.67 -22.48
N ALA A 408 6.43 7.25 -22.06
CA ALA A 408 7.66 7.97 -22.41
C ALA A 408 8.09 7.81 -23.87
N ILE A 409 7.91 6.62 -24.47
CA ILE A 409 8.22 6.39 -25.90
C ILE A 409 7.41 7.33 -26.79
N MET A 410 6.13 7.53 -26.48
CA MET A 410 5.24 8.43 -27.21
C MET A 410 5.37 9.90 -26.78
N ASN A 411 6.21 10.19 -25.77
CA ASN A 411 6.40 11.51 -25.18
C ASN A 411 5.07 12.18 -24.80
N LEU A 412 4.15 11.41 -24.19
CA LEU A 412 2.82 11.91 -23.86
C LEU A 412 2.83 12.82 -22.62
N PRO A 413 2.00 13.88 -22.58
CA PRO A 413 1.90 14.81 -21.45
C PRO A 413 1.10 14.20 -20.29
N VAL A 414 1.65 13.14 -19.68
CA VAL A 414 1.11 12.55 -18.45
C VAL A 414 1.92 13.07 -17.28
N MET A 415 1.26 13.72 -16.32
CA MET A 415 1.90 14.13 -15.07
C MET A 415 1.73 13.05 -13.99
N PHE A 416 2.83 12.64 -13.38
CA PHE A 416 2.87 11.77 -12.20
C PHE A 416 3.05 12.62 -10.95
N ALA A 417 2.02 12.64 -10.10
CA ALA A 417 2.06 13.25 -8.78
C ALA A 417 2.41 12.16 -7.77
N ILE A 418 3.70 12.07 -7.41
CA ILE A 418 4.29 10.95 -6.69
C ILE A 418 4.37 11.25 -5.19
N ASP A 419 3.38 10.79 -4.45
CA ASP A 419 3.34 10.92 -2.99
C ASP A 419 4.20 9.83 -2.31
N ARG A 420 4.43 9.94 -0.99
CA ARG A 420 5.19 8.98 -0.17
C ARG A 420 6.59 8.70 -0.76
N ALA A 421 7.19 9.68 -1.40
CA ALA A 421 8.53 9.57 -1.91
C ALA A 421 9.55 9.69 -0.77
N GLY A 422 10.60 8.87 -0.77
CA GLY A 422 11.59 8.81 0.30
C GLY A 422 11.15 7.89 1.45
N LEU A 423 11.54 8.23 2.68
CA LEU A 423 11.19 7.42 3.83
C LEU A 423 9.73 7.64 4.24
N VAL A 424 8.98 6.56 4.41
CA VAL A 424 7.57 6.61 4.87
C VAL A 424 7.41 6.27 6.35
N GLY A 425 8.48 5.77 6.97
CA GLY A 425 8.57 5.45 8.38
C GLY A 425 7.96 4.08 8.73
N ALA A 426 6.88 4.09 9.51
CA ALA A 426 6.37 2.94 10.26
C ALA A 426 5.82 1.76 9.41
N ASP A 427 5.80 1.90 8.08
CA ASP A 427 5.44 0.84 7.13
C ASP A 427 6.66 0.03 6.65
N GLY A 428 7.87 0.48 6.98
CA GLY A 428 9.11 -0.26 6.78
C GLY A 428 9.45 -0.55 5.32
N GLN A 429 10.25 -1.59 5.12
CA GLN A 429 10.93 -1.93 3.88
C GLN A 429 10.00 -1.95 2.66
N THR A 430 8.79 -2.47 2.84
CA THR A 430 7.86 -2.73 1.74
C THR A 430 7.20 -1.48 1.17
N HIS A 431 7.30 -0.35 1.87
CA HIS A 431 6.61 0.90 1.48
C HIS A 431 7.56 2.09 1.29
N GLN A 432 8.86 1.94 1.53
CA GLN A 432 9.80 3.04 1.29
C GLN A 432 9.72 3.47 -0.19
N GLY A 433 9.50 4.77 -0.43
CA GLY A 433 9.56 5.39 -1.74
C GLY A 433 11.00 5.70 -2.15
N ALA A 434 11.89 4.72 -1.98
CA ALA A 434 13.34 4.95 -1.95
C ALA A 434 14.01 4.92 -3.34
N PHE A 435 13.28 4.68 -4.41
CA PHE A 435 13.86 4.26 -5.69
C PHE A 435 13.44 5.10 -6.90
N ASP A 436 12.44 5.99 -6.77
CA ASP A 436 11.87 6.69 -7.92
C ASP A 436 12.87 7.61 -8.62
N LEU A 437 13.78 8.28 -7.91
CA LEU A 437 14.80 9.09 -8.60
C LEU A 437 15.77 8.23 -9.39
N SER A 438 15.96 6.96 -9.01
CA SER A 438 16.83 6.04 -9.74
C SER A 438 16.12 5.44 -10.95
N PHE A 439 14.94 4.83 -10.75
CA PHE A 439 14.26 4.13 -11.85
C PHE A 439 13.65 5.09 -12.88
N LEU A 440 13.19 6.29 -12.47
CA LEU A 440 12.64 7.28 -13.41
C LEU A 440 13.72 7.95 -14.24
N ARG A 441 14.90 8.22 -13.66
CA ARG A 441 15.92 9.06 -14.29
C ARG A 441 16.50 8.45 -15.57
N CYS A 442 16.59 7.13 -15.67
CA CYS A 442 17.09 6.47 -16.88
C CYS A 442 16.13 6.57 -18.07
N ILE A 443 14.88 6.97 -17.87
CA ILE A 443 13.84 7.01 -18.90
C ILE A 443 13.95 8.29 -19.74
N PRO A 444 14.10 8.22 -21.07
CA PRO A 444 14.16 9.41 -21.93
C PRO A 444 12.95 10.34 -21.77
N ASN A 445 13.14 11.63 -22.06
CA ASN A 445 12.09 12.66 -22.12
C ASN A 445 11.33 12.99 -20.82
N LEU A 446 11.60 12.28 -19.72
CA LEU A 446 10.92 12.50 -18.45
C LEU A 446 11.47 13.72 -17.69
N LEU A 447 10.59 14.67 -17.36
CA LEU A 447 10.86 15.77 -16.43
C LEU A 447 10.69 15.26 -14.99
N ILE A 448 11.69 15.44 -14.12
CA ILE A 448 11.67 14.97 -12.72
C ILE A 448 11.97 16.14 -11.78
N MET A 449 11.01 16.42 -10.90
CA MET A 449 11.02 17.53 -9.95
C MET A 449 10.90 17.04 -8.50
N ALA A 450 11.67 17.65 -7.61
CA ALA A 450 11.72 17.36 -6.18
C ALA A 450 11.59 18.68 -5.39
N PRO A 451 10.39 19.04 -4.91
CA PRO A 451 10.13 20.27 -4.18
C PRO A 451 10.75 20.19 -2.78
N ALA A 452 11.40 21.28 -2.37
CA ALA A 452 11.96 21.40 -1.02
C ALA A 452 10.91 21.77 0.04
N ASP A 453 9.81 22.39 -0.37
CA ASP A 453 8.74 22.91 0.50
C ASP A 453 7.37 22.85 -0.19
N GLU A 454 6.31 23.18 0.55
CA GLU A 454 4.93 23.15 0.10
C GLU A 454 4.61 24.14 -1.04
N ASN A 455 5.27 25.30 -1.08
CA ASN A 455 5.07 26.27 -2.15
C ASN A 455 5.74 25.78 -3.44
N GLU A 456 6.98 25.30 -3.35
CA GLU A 456 7.67 24.64 -4.46
C GLU A 456 6.85 23.46 -4.98
N CYS A 457 6.25 22.65 -4.11
CA CYS A 457 5.39 21.54 -4.53
C CYS A 457 4.23 22.04 -5.39
N ARG A 458 3.51 23.07 -4.94
CA ARG A 458 2.41 23.66 -5.71
C ARG A 458 2.87 24.21 -7.07
N GLN A 459 3.99 24.92 -7.11
CA GLN A 459 4.51 25.50 -8.35
C GLN A 459 5.07 24.44 -9.30
N MET A 460 5.69 23.36 -8.78
CA MET A 460 6.17 22.23 -9.58
C MET A 460 5.02 21.39 -10.12
N LEU A 461 3.94 21.17 -9.35
CA LEU A 461 2.71 20.54 -9.86
C LEU A 461 2.13 21.33 -11.02
N TYR A 462 2.07 22.66 -10.90
CA TYR A 462 1.64 23.50 -12.00
C TYR A 462 2.60 23.43 -13.21
N THR A 463 3.91 23.49 -12.97
CA THR A 463 4.94 23.36 -14.02
C THR A 463 4.84 22.03 -14.75
N GLY A 464 4.64 20.93 -14.01
CA GLY A 464 4.46 19.58 -14.56
C GLY A 464 3.18 19.44 -15.37
N HIS A 465 2.07 20.06 -14.92
CA HIS A 465 0.79 20.08 -15.64
C HIS A 465 0.87 20.85 -16.97
N GLN A 466 1.68 21.92 -17.03
CA GLN A 466 1.89 22.70 -18.26
C GLN A 466 2.89 22.03 -19.22
N HIS A 467 3.67 21.05 -18.76
CA HIS A 467 4.68 20.39 -19.57
C HIS A 467 4.05 19.53 -20.69
N GLN A 468 4.63 19.59 -21.89
CA GLN A 468 4.10 18.92 -23.08
C GLN A 468 4.58 17.46 -23.23
N GLY A 469 5.59 17.05 -22.45
CA GLY A 469 6.03 15.66 -22.31
C GLY A 469 5.66 15.11 -20.94
N PRO A 470 6.10 13.88 -20.61
CA PRO A 470 5.80 13.30 -19.31
C PRO A 470 6.57 14.02 -18.21
N SER A 471 5.92 14.21 -17.07
CA SER A 471 6.48 14.92 -15.93
C SER A 471 6.21 14.17 -14.62
N ALA A 472 7.13 14.28 -13.66
CA ALA A 472 7.03 13.66 -12.35
C ALA A 472 7.36 14.68 -11.27
N VAL A 473 6.46 14.85 -10.31
CA VAL A 473 6.67 15.67 -9.10
C VAL A 473 6.58 14.73 -7.91
N ARG A 474 7.72 14.48 -7.24
CA ARG A 474 7.77 13.61 -6.06
C ARG A 474 7.70 14.41 -4.77
N TYR A 475 6.97 13.97 -3.76
CA TYR A 475 6.92 14.61 -2.45
C TYR A 475 6.72 13.58 -1.33
N PRO A 476 7.25 13.85 -0.13
CA PRO A 476 7.26 12.85 0.93
C PRO A 476 5.92 12.75 1.65
N ARG A 477 5.80 11.71 2.46
CA ARG A 477 4.81 11.67 3.54
C ARG A 477 5.15 12.77 4.56
N GLY A 478 4.16 13.58 4.92
CA GLY A 478 4.28 14.55 6.01
C GLY A 478 3.96 15.98 5.61
N THR A 479 4.46 16.92 6.40
CA THR A 479 4.29 18.36 6.23
C THR A 479 5.58 19.00 5.70
N GLY A 480 5.45 20.18 5.10
CA GLY A 480 6.59 20.97 4.65
C GLY A 480 7.15 21.89 5.74
N MET A 481 7.89 22.91 5.33
CA MET A 481 8.60 23.81 6.23
C MET A 481 7.66 24.78 6.99
N GLY A 482 6.45 25.02 6.49
CA GLY A 482 5.53 26.06 6.97
C GLY A 482 5.72 27.40 6.26
N VAL A 483 6.19 27.38 5.01
CA VAL A 483 6.37 28.59 4.19
C VAL A 483 5.02 29.10 3.69
N LYS A 484 5.00 30.37 3.26
CA LYS A 484 3.83 30.94 2.61
C LYS A 484 3.58 30.25 1.28
N ILE A 485 2.37 29.71 1.10
CA ILE A 485 1.92 29.14 -0.17
C ILE A 485 1.34 30.28 -1.02
N GLU A 486 1.88 30.45 -2.22
CA GLU A 486 1.38 31.40 -3.20
C GLU A 486 0.11 30.85 -3.86
N THR A 487 -0.90 31.71 -4.00
CA THR A 487 -2.16 31.35 -4.65
C THR A 487 -2.01 31.25 -6.16
N ASP A 488 -1.20 32.15 -6.72
CA ASP A 488 -1.03 32.33 -8.14
C ASP A 488 -0.06 31.27 -8.69
N PHE A 489 -0.45 30.67 -9.81
CA PHE A 489 0.35 29.68 -10.48
C PHE A 489 1.41 30.34 -11.37
N THR A 490 2.68 30.08 -11.06
CA THR A 490 3.83 30.59 -11.81
C THR A 490 4.68 29.39 -12.25
N PRO A 491 4.82 29.13 -13.56
CA PRO A 491 5.62 28.02 -14.02
C PRO A 491 7.09 28.28 -13.72
N LEU A 492 7.77 27.31 -13.10
CA LEU A 492 9.19 27.37 -12.86
C LEU A 492 9.96 27.17 -14.17
N THR A 493 11.13 27.82 -14.30
CA THR A 493 12.01 27.54 -15.43
C THR A 493 12.59 26.13 -15.29
N ILE A 494 12.27 25.26 -16.25
CA ILE A 494 12.72 23.86 -16.24
C ILE A 494 14.25 23.78 -16.20
N GLY A 495 14.78 22.91 -15.33
CA GLY A 495 16.22 22.69 -15.21
C GLY A 495 16.97 23.85 -14.55
N LYS A 496 16.29 24.62 -13.69
CA LYS A 496 16.92 25.71 -12.93
C LYS A 496 16.78 25.51 -11.42
N GLY A 497 17.93 25.40 -10.75
CA GLY A 497 18.03 25.41 -9.31
C GLY A 497 18.01 26.83 -8.74
N ARG A 498 18.15 26.94 -7.41
CA ARG A 498 18.30 28.22 -6.71
C ARG A 498 19.37 28.13 -5.63
N LEU A 499 20.18 29.18 -5.52
CA LEU A 499 21.11 29.35 -4.41
C LEU A 499 20.32 29.78 -3.17
N ILE A 500 20.42 29.00 -2.09
CA ILE A 500 19.70 29.26 -0.83
C ILE A 500 20.62 29.93 0.19
N ARG A 501 21.88 29.49 0.24
CA ARG A 501 22.90 29.99 1.17
C ARG A 501 24.24 30.07 0.44
N GLN A 502 24.93 31.20 0.56
CA GLN A 502 26.32 31.31 0.12
C GLN A 502 27.25 30.96 1.28
N GLY A 503 28.23 30.11 1.02
CA GLY A 503 29.32 29.75 1.93
C GLY A 503 30.63 29.59 1.18
N GLU A 504 31.53 28.77 1.73
CA GLU A 504 32.87 28.54 1.22
C GLU A 504 33.23 27.04 1.27
N LYS A 505 34.20 26.63 0.43
CA LYS A 505 34.82 25.28 0.35
C LYS A 505 33.89 24.11 0.01
N VAL A 506 32.73 23.99 0.64
CA VAL A 506 31.75 22.92 0.42
C VAL A 506 30.49 23.52 -0.19
N ALA A 507 29.96 22.89 -1.24
CA ALA A 507 28.62 23.19 -1.75
C ALA A 507 27.72 21.95 -1.64
N ILE A 508 26.59 22.10 -0.94
CA ILE A 508 25.54 21.09 -0.79
C ILE A 508 24.46 21.33 -1.84
N LEU A 509 24.26 20.34 -2.70
CA LEU A 509 23.23 20.28 -3.74
C LEU A 509 22.08 19.41 -3.22
N SER A 510 21.03 20.04 -2.71
CA SER A 510 19.86 19.38 -2.13
C SER A 510 18.79 19.11 -3.17
N PHE A 511 18.24 17.89 -3.19
CA PHE A 511 17.14 17.47 -4.04
C PHE A 511 15.92 17.11 -3.17
N GLY A 512 15.02 18.07 -2.99
CA GLY A 512 13.78 17.89 -2.24
C GLY A 512 13.89 18.19 -0.74
N THR A 513 13.17 17.41 0.06
CA THR A 513 12.73 17.79 1.42
C THR A 513 13.77 17.65 2.54
N LEU A 514 14.98 17.20 2.23
CA LEU A 514 16.12 17.25 3.17
C LEU A 514 16.81 18.64 3.21
N LEU A 515 16.29 19.63 2.47
CA LEU A 515 16.81 21.00 2.49
C LEU A 515 16.97 21.59 3.91
N PRO A 516 16.01 21.43 4.85
CA PRO A 516 16.19 21.91 6.23
C PRO A 516 17.40 21.28 6.94
N ASN A 517 17.62 19.97 6.74
CA ASN A 517 18.75 19.23 7.31
C ASN A 517 20.07 19.70 6.66
N ALA A 518 20.08 19.96 5.36
CA ALA A 518 21.22 20.55 4.66
C ALA A 518 21.58 21.94 5.21
N LEU A 519 20.58 22.79 5.46
CA LEU A 519 20.81 24.13 6.02
C LEU A 519 21.38 24.06 7.45
N GLN A 520 20.90 23.12 8.26
CA GLN A 520 21.44 22.88 9.59
C GLN A 520 22.92 22.49 9.54
N ALA A 521 23.30 21.54 8.69
CA ALA A 521 24.70 21.12 8.53
C ALA A 521 25.57 22.25 7.94
N ALA A 522 25.03 22.99 6.97
CA ALA A 522 25.75 24.07 6.30
C ALA A 522 26.11 25.22 7.25
N GLU A 523 25.30 25.47 8.28
CA GLU A 523 25.60 26.49 9.27
C GLU A 523 26.88 26.16 10.07
N ALA A 524 27.06 24.90 10.46
CA ALA A 524 28.25 24.45 11.19
C ALA A 524 29.53 24.38 10.33
N LEU A 525 29.37 24.27 9.00
CA LEU A 525 30.46 24.12 8.04
C LEU A 525 30.78 25.41 7.26
N ASN A 526 29.94 26.44 7.40
CA ASN A 526 29.88 27.58 6.50
C ASN A 526 29.78 27.16 5.01
N ALA A 527 28.97 26.14 4.72
CA ALA A 527 28.83 25.60 3.36
C ALA A 527 27.83 26.39 2.51
N THR A 528 28.02 26.38 1.20
CA THR A 528 27.01 26.80 0.23
C THR A 528 25.88 25.77 0.18
N VAL A 529 24.63 26.20 0.02
CA VAL A 529 23.48 25.32 -0.19
C VAL A 529 22.70 25.77 -1.41
N ALA A 530 22.51 24.85 -2.35
CA ALA A 530 21.63 25.00 -3.50
C ALA A 530 20.46 24.03 -3.39
N ASP A 531 19.24 24.56 -3.60
CA ASP A 531 18.07 23.73 -3.85
C ASP A 531 17.99 23.49 -5.36
N MET A 532 18.27 22.26 -5.75
CA MET A 532 18.45 21.90 -7.15
C MET A 532 17.13 21.82 -7.90
N ARG A 533 16.01 21.59 -7.21
CA ARG A 533 14.62 21.49 -7.72
C ARG A 533 14.36 20.38 -8.74
N PHE A 534 15.21 20.24 -9.75
CA PHE A 534 15.08 19.32 -10.87
C PHE A 534 16.18 18.26 -10.80
N VAL A 535 15.76 16.99 -10.81
CA VAL A 535 16.67 15.85 -10.96
C VAL A 535 16.92 15.59 -12.45
N LYS A 536 15.93 15.89 -13.30
CA LYS A 536 16.03 15.77 -14.75
C LYS A 536 15.16 16.81 -15.46
N PRO A 537 15.72 17.66 -16.33
CA PRO A 537 17.15 17.90 -16.53
C PRO A 537 17.79 18.59 -15.30
N LEU A 538 19.08 18.38 -15.08
CA LEU A 538 19.85 19.08 -14.05
C LEU A 538 20.11 20.54 -14.46
N ASP A 539 20.34 21.41 -13.46
CA ASP A 539 20.90 22.74 -13.72
C ASP A 539 22.42 22.66 -13.89
N GLU A 540 22.82 22.24 -15.09
CA GLU A 540 24.22 22.09 -15.50
C GLU A 540 25.07 23.34 -15.26
N ALA A 541 24.49 24.53 -15.46
CA ALA A 541 25.18 25.80 -15.28
C ALA A 541 25.50 26.04 -13.80
N LEU A 542 24.52 25.85 -12.91
CA LEU A 542 24.72 25.98 -11.47
C LEU A 542 25.71 24.93 -10.94
N ILE A 543 25.62 23.68 -11.41
CA ILE A 543 26.58 22.63 -11.02
C ILE A 543 28.00 23.02 -11.43
N THR A 544 28.19 23.53 -12.65
CA THR A 544 29.50 23.99 -13.12
C THR A 544 30.03 25.16 -12.30
N GLU A 545 29.18 26.14 -11.98
CA GLU A 545 29.54 27.27 -11.13
C GLU A 545 30.00 26.79 -9.75
N LEU A 546 29.23 25.92 -9.10
CA LEU A 546 29.55 25.38 -7.77
C LEU A 546 30.82 24.52 -7.81
N ALA A 547 30.99 23.68 -8.84
CA ALA A 547 32.19 22.87 -9.02
C ALA A 547 33.46 23.72 -9.16
N ASN A 548 33.37 24.87 -9.83
CA ASN A 548 34.51 25.78 -10.01
C ASN A 548 34.83 26.62 -8.78
N SER A 549 33.82 26.94 -7.96
CA SER A 549 33.96 27.85 -6.81
C SER A 549 34.19 27.15 -5.47
N HIS A 550 34.02 25.83 -5.40
CA HIS A 550 34.14 25.05 -4.16
C HIS A 550 35.15 23.91 -4.31
N ASP A 551 35.71 23.47 -3.18
CA ASP A 551 36.68 22.38 -3.12
C ASP A 551 35.99 21.02 -3.21
N VAL A 552 34.80 20.89 -2.62
CA VAL A 552 34.01 19.66 -2.54
C VAL A 552 32.54 19.93 -2.84
N LEU A 553 31.91 19.04 -3.59
CA LEU A 553 30.47 18.99 -3.76
C LEU A 553 29.87 17.89 -2.88
N VAL A 554 28.68 18.16 -2.34
CA VAL A 554 27.90 17.19 -1.57
C VAL A 554 26.52 17.14 -2.20
N THR A 555 26.07 15.98 -2.66
CA THR A 555 24.69 15.83 -3.13
C THR A 555 23.85 15.22 -2.02
N LEU A 556 22.63 15.71 -1.83
CA LEU A 556 21.72 15.21 -0.80
C LEU A 556 20.36 14.87 -1.40
N GLU A 557 19.95 13.62 -1.28
CA GLU A 557 18.66 13.13 -1.78
C GLU A 557 18.00 12.15 -0.81
N GLU A 558 16.67 12.15 -0.73
CA GLU A 558 15.90 11.13 0.00
C GLU A 558 15.51 9.98 -0.94
N ASN A 559 16.52 9.35 -1.52
CA ASN A 559 16.44 8.22 -2.46
C ASN A 559 17.73 7.40 -2.34
N VAL A 560 17.75 6.17 -2.84
CA VAL A 560 18.98 5.36 -2.91
C VAL A 560 20.08 6.11 -3.67
N ILE A 561 21.29 6.08 -3.13
CA ILE A 561 22.46 6.74 -3.75
C ILE A 561 22.73 6.14 -5.14
N ALA A 562 22.55 4.83 -5.29
CA ALA A 562 22.77 4.11 -6.53
C ALA A 562 21.80 4.58 -7.64
N GLY A 563 22.36 5.25 -8.65
CA GLY A 563 21.60 5.72 -9.81
C GLY A 563 20.70 6.93 -9.56
N GLY A 564 20.68 7.49 -8.34
CA GLY A 564 19.86 8.64 -7.96
C GLY A 564 20.33 9.99 -8.53
N ALA A 565 19.88 11.08 -7.90
CA ALA A 565 20.22 12.45 -8.29
C ALA A 565 21.72 12.76 -8.12
N GLY A 566 22.35 12.25 -7.05
CA GLY A 566 23.79 12.41 -6.84
C GLY A 566 24.62 11.72 -7.92
N ALA A 567 24.19 10.53 -8.36
CA ALA A 567 24.80 9.85 -9.49
C ALA A 567 24.68 10.67 -10.79
N ALA A 568 23.54 11.33 -11.02
CA ALA A 568 23.33 12.20 -12.17
C ALA A 568 24.31 13.39 -12.19
N VAL A 569 24.56 14.01 -11.03
CA VAL A 569 25.55 15.10 -10.89
C VAL A 569 26.94 14.59 -11.24
N VAL A 570 27.34 13.42 -10.72
CA VAL A 570 28.65 12.81 -11.02
C VAL A 570 28.78 12.48 -12.51
N GLU A 571 27.75 11.90 -13.14
CA GLU A 571 27.71 11.63 -14.58
C GLU A 571 27.93 12.91 -15.40
N TYR A 572 27.25 14.00 -15.03
CA TYR A 572 27.43 15.30 -15.67
C TYR A 572 28.86 15.85 -15.50
N LEU A 573 29.39 15.85 -14.28
CA LEU A 573 30.75 16.31 -13.99
C LEU A 573 31.78 15.53 -14.83
N MET A 574 31.64 14.20 -14.92
CA MET A 574 32.51 13.37 -15.74
C MET A 574 32.37 13.67 -17.24
N ALA A 575 31.15 13.88 -17.74
CA ALA A 575 30.90 14.26 -19.13
C ALA A 575 31.57 15.60 -19.50
N GLN A 576 31.58 16.56 -18.56
CA GLN A 576 32.24 17.86 -18.71
C GLN A 576 33.74 17.83 -18.39
N LYS A 577 34.29 16.68 -17.97
CA LYS A 577 35.67 16.53 -17.49
C LYS A 577 35.99 17.46 -16.30
N LEU A 578 34.99 17.77 -15.48
CA LEU A 578 35.13 18.49 -14.22
C LEU A 578 35.44 17.49 -13.11
N LEU A 579 36.73 17.35 -12.79
CA LEU A 579 37.19 16.45 -11.73
C LEU A 579 37.06 17.15 -10.37
N LYS A 580 35.94 16.90 -9.69
CA LYS A 580 35.63 17.49 -8.39
C LYS A 580 35.32 16.39 -7.37
N PRO A 581 36.01 16.34 -6.20
CA PRO A 581 35.61 15.46 -5.12
C PRO A 581 34.13 15.69 -4.79
N THR A 582 33.36 14.60 -4.84
CA THR A 582 31.91 14.64 -4.68
C THR A 582 31.50 13.56 -3.69
N LEU A 583 30.80 13.96 -2.64
CA LEU A 583 30.18 13.08 -1.64
C LEU A 583 28.69 12.96 -1.94
N ASN A 584 28.22 11.74 -2.21
CA ASN A 584 26.79 11.49 -2.38
C ASN A 584 26.19 11.01 -1.06
N LEU A 585 25.24 11.77 -0.52
CA LEU A 585 24.45 11.43 0.66
C LEU A 585 23.02 11.10 0.25
N GLY A 586 22.51 9.99 0.75
CA GLY A 586 21.17 9.50 0.51
C GLY A 586 20.96 8.15 1.16
N LEU A 587 19.97 7.39 0.70
CA LEU A 587 19.69 6.07 1.26
C LEU A 587 20.76 5.06 0.82
N PRO A 588 21.28 4.23 1.75
CA PRO A 588 22.25 3.20 1.42
C PRO A 588 21.64 2.07 0.57
N ASP A 589 22.48 1.22 -0.01
CA ASP A 589 22.07 0.03 -0.78
C ASP A 589 21.60 -1.11 0.13
N GLN A 590 20.52 -0.85 0.86
CA GLN A 590 19.83 -1.78 1.75
C GLN A 590 18.36 -1.36 1.92
N PHE A 591 17.50 -2.33 2.20
CA PHE A 591 16.09 -2.03 2.51
C PHE A 591 15.96 -1.43 3.91
N ILE A 592 15.38 -0.23 4.00
CA ILE A 592 15.27 0.51 5.25
C ILE A 592 14.10 0.01 6.09
N ALA A 593 14.40 -0.42 7.32
CA ALA A 593 13.44 -0.97 8.28
C ALA A 593 12.39 0.05 8.77
N GLN A 594 11.40 -0.41 9.54
CA GLN A 594 10.40 0.47 10.14
C GLN A 594 10.98 1.32 11.28
N GLY A 595 10.43 2.54 11.41
CA GLY A 595 10.72 3.50 12.46
C GLY A 595 9.96 4.79 12.17
N THR A 596 10.03 5.80 13.03
CA THR A 596 9.59 7.14 12.61
C THR A 596 10.54 7.68 11.53
N GLN A 597 10.08 8.61 10.68
CA GLN A 597 10.94 9.22 9.66
C GLN A 597 12.17 9.89 10.30
N GLU A 598 11.98 10.58 11.43
CA GLU A 598 13.05 11.23 12.19
C GLU A 598 14.07 10.23 12.74
N GLU A 599 13.63 9.13 13.37
CA GLU A 599 14.54 8.08 13.86
C GLU A 599 15.36 7.48 12.72
N MET A 600 14.76 7.28 11.55
CA MET A 600 15.45 6.71 10.39
C MET A 600 16.38 7.72 9.71
N HIS A 601 16.04 9.01 9.67
CA HIS A 601 16.98 10.04 9.22
C HIS A 601 18.21 10.10 10.12
N ALA A 602 18.03 10.07 11.44
CA ALA A 602 19.16 10.05 12.38
C ALA A 602 20.02 8.79 12.25
N GLU A 603 19.39 7.61 12.16
CA GLU A 603 20.11 6.34 12.00
C GLU A 603 20.92 6.26 10.70
N LEU A 604 20.39 6.83 9.62
CA LEU A 604 21.05 6.83 8.31
C LEU A 604 22.02 8.01 8.12
N GLY A 605 22.15 8.89 9.11
CA GLY A 605 23.01 10.08 9.03
C GLY A 605 22.50 11.13 8.04
N LEU A 606 21.19 11.19 7.82
CA LEU A 606 20.51 12.16 6.94
C LEU A 606 19.84 13.31 7.72
N ASP A 607 19.99 13.34 9.04
CA ASP A 607 19.70 14.52 9.85
C ASP A 607 20.85 15.53 9.76
N GLY A 608 20.66 16.75 10.29
CA GLY A 608 21.68 17.80 10.16
C GLY A 608 23.03 17.44 10.80
N ALA A 609 23.02 16.72 11.93
CA ALA A 609 24.23 16.28 12.61
C ALA A 609 24.94 15.16 11.83
N GLY A 610 24.20 14.20 11.29
CA GLY A 610 24.72 13.13 10.46
C GLY A 610 25.32 13.63 9.16
N ILE A 611 24.66 14.58 8.49
CA ILE A 611 25.17 15.23 7.27
C ILE A 611 26.48 15.96 7.58
N GLU A 612 26.52 16.75 8.66
CA GLU A 612 27.74 17.44 9.08
C GLU A 612 28.89 16.46 9.32
N ALA A 613 28.64 15.40 10.09
CA ALA A 613 29.64 14.38 10.41
C ALA A 613 30.18 13.69 9.14
N ALA A 614 29.29 13.28 8.23
CA ALA A 614 29.67 12.65 6.97
C ALA A 614 30.54 13.56 6.09
N ILE A 615 30.24 14.86 6.04
CA ILE A 615 31.05 15.83 5.29
C ILE A 615 32.42 16.00 5.94
N ARG A 616 32.50 16.12 7.28
CA ARG A 616 33.79 16.23 7.99
C ARG A 616 34.67 15.00 7.78
N ASP A 617 34.07 13.81 7.86
CA ASP A 617 34.77 12.55 7.63
C ASP A 617 35.28 12.43 6.18
N TYR A 618 34.51 12.94 5.21
CA TYR A 618 34.94 12.96 3.82
C TYR A 618 36.09 13.95 3.59
N LEU A 619 36.05 15.14 4.20
CA LEU A 619 37.12 16.14 4.11
C LEU A 619 38.43 15.70 4.77
N ALA A 620 38.37 14.74 5.70
CA ALA A 620 39.54 14.20 6.39
C ALA A 620 40.26 13.07 5.63
N LYS A 621 39.62 12.48 4.61
CA LYS A 621 40.19 11.45 3.72
C LYS A 621 41.02 12.10 2.62
#